data_AF-A0A9X5PHQ2-F1
#
_entry.id   AF-A0A9X5PHQ2-F1
#
_cell.length_a   1.000
_cell.length_b   1.000
_cell.length_c   1.000
_cell.angle_alpha   90.00
_cell.angle_beta   90.00
_cell.angle_gamma   90.00
#
_symmetry.space_group_name_H-M   'P 1'
#
loop_
_entity.id
_entity.type
_entity.pdbx_description
1 polymer ?
#
loop_
_entity_poly.entity_id
_entity_poly.type
_entity_poly.pdbx_seq_one_letter_code
_entity_poly.pdbx_strand_id
1 'polypeptide(L)'
;MPPDDDDGKKNEKSSIDNIVKDKNGNYIEKVNKGATENIRTVSKQEFNNIRKELLKNSKKVREYSNSIGTWDELPNGDKFGIRHSSRHSEILDCNAKVLPRDFKIHQK
;
A
#
# COMPACT_ATOMS: atom_id res chain seq x y z
N MET A 1 -17.15 -16.63 -39.11
CA MET A 1 -16.89 -15.32 -38.49
C MET A 1 -16.51 -15.59 -37.04
N PRO A 2 -15.27 -15.30 -36.63
CA PRO A 2 -14.89 -15.40 -35.22
C PRO A 2 -15.50 -14.23 -34.44
N PRO A 3 -15.77 -14.39 -33.13
CA PRO A 3 -16.21 -13.29 -32.29
C PRO A 3 -15.07 -12.31 -32.04
N ASP A 4 -15.35 -11.05 -32.33
CA ASP A 4 -14.68 -9.86 -31.83
C ASP A 4 -14.76 -9.76 -30.30
N ASP A 5 -13.83 -8.94 -29.78
CA ASP A 5 -13.88 -8.16 -28.54
C ASP A 5 -13.20 -8.69 -27.26
N ASP A 6 -12.27 -7.82 -26.86
CA ASP A 6 -11.74 -7.55 -25.53
C ASP A 6 -10.50 -8.32 -25.03
N ASP A 7 -9.39 -8.04 -25.71
CA ASP A 7 -8.04 -8.03 -25.12
C ASP A 7 -8.00 -6.96 -24.00
N GLY A 8 -8.46 -7.32 -22.80
CA GLY A 8 -8.68 -6.37 -21.70
C GLY A 8 -8.43 -6.90 -20.29
N LYS A 9 -7.62 -7.96 -20.10
CA LYS A 9 -7.20 -8.41 -18.75
C LYS A 9 -5.71 -8.71 -18.66
N LYS A 10 -4.90 -7.71 -19.00
CA LYS A 10 -3.49 -7.65 -18.58
C LYS A 10 -3.31 -6.36 -17.78
N ASN A 11 -3.37 -6.46 -16.44
CA ASN A 11 -2.60 -5.65 -15.46
C ASN A 11 -3.21 -5.50 -14.04
N GLU A 12 -4.12 -6.36 -13.58
CA GLU A 12 -4.77 -6.15 -12.26
C GLU A 12 -4.09 -6.80 -11.04
N LYS A 13 -2.78 -7.09 -11.09
CA LYS A 13 -2.11 -7.86 -10.00
C LYS A 13 -1.22 -7.09 -9.04
N SER A 14 -1.16 -5.75 -9.04
CA SER A 14 -0.37 -5.03 -8.01
C SER A 14 -0.84 -3.59 -7.76
N SER A 15 -2.15 -3.38 -7.59
CA SER A 15 -2.62 -2.09 -7.05
C SER A 15 -2.62 -2.18 -5.52
N ILE A 16 -2.02 -1.18 -4.85
CA ILE A 16 -1.98 -1.09 -3.38
C ILE A 16 -3.39 -1.25 -2.79
N ASP A 17 -4.39 -0.75 -3.52
CA ASP A 17 -5.81 -0.90 -3.20
C ASP A 17 -6.25 -2.34 -2.90
N ASN A 18 -5.88 -3.31 -3.74
CA ASN A 18 -6.23 -4.71 -3.57
C ASN A 18 -5.53 -5.37 -2.36
N ILE A 19 -4.45 -4.74 -1.88
CA ILE A 19 -3.69 -5.22 -0.73
C ILE A 19 -4.28 -4.64 0.57
N VAL A 20 -4.77 -3.40 0.51
CA VAL A 20 -5.28 -2.67 1.69
C VAL A 20 -6.80 -2.68 1.82
N LYS A 21 -7.52 -3.15 0.80
CA LYS A 21 -8.96 -3.39 0.80
C LYS A 21 -9.28 -4.86 0.59
N ASP A 22 -10.28 -5.32 1.31
CA ASP A 22 -10.89 -6.63 1.13
C ASP A 22 -11.72 -6.66 -0.16
N LYS A 23 -12.12 -7.86 -0.62
CA LYS A 23 -12.95 -8.07 -1.82
C LYS A 23 -14.30 -7.33 -1.76
N ASN A 24 -14.72 -6.92 -0.57
CA ASN A 24 -15.91 -6.13 -0.32
C ASN A 24 -15.70 -4.61 -0.47
N GLY A 25 -14.49 -4.15 -0.85
CA GLY A 25 -14.14 -2.74 -0.95
C GLY A 25 -13.88 -2.05 0.40
N ASN A 26 -13.97 -2.80 1.50
CA ASN A 26 -13.69 -2.31 2.84
C ASN A 26 -12.20 -2.41 3.14
N TYR A 27 -11.60 -1.39 3.75
CA TYR A 27 -10.22 -1.48 4.22
C TYR A 27 -10.08 -2.62 5.23
N ILE A 28 -9.08 -3.50 5.05
CA ILE A 28 -8.86 -4.72 5.87
C ILE A 28 -8.59 -4.45 7.36
N GLU A 29 -8.54 -3.18 7.80
CA GLU A 29 -8.02 -2.81 9.11
C GLU A 29 -8.83 -1.74 9.84
N LYS A 30 -8.65 -1.73 11.17
CA LYS A 30 -9.27 -0.77 12.07
C LYS A 30 -8.54 0.57 11.97
N VAL A 31 -9.31 1.66 11.85
CA VAL A 31 -8.82 3.00 12.16
C VAL A 31 -8.58 3.03 13.68
N ASN A 32 -7.36 3.36 14.11
CA ASN A 32 -7.09 3.49 15.53
C ASN A 32 -7.89 4.67 16.12
N LYS A 33 -8.35 4.57 17.37
CA LYS A 33 -9.21 5.60 17.96
C LYS A 33 -8.40 6.90 18.11
N GLY A 34 -8.70 7.91 17.28
CA GLY A 34 -7.95 9.18 17.19
C GLY A 34 -7.09 9.34 15.93
N ALA A 35 -6.98 8.31 15.09
CA ALA A 35 -6.43 8.43 13.74
C ALA A 35 -7.49 8.98 12.77
N THR A 36 -7.04 9.78 11.79
CA THR A 36 -7.88 10.17 10.65
C THR A 36 -8.30 8.93 9.85
N GLU A 37 -9.43 9.01 9.13
CA GLU A 37 -10.01 7.87 8.39
C GLU A 37 -9.05 7.24 7.33
N ASN A 38 -8.03 8.00 6.93
CA ASN A 38 -6.97 7.61 6.00
C ASN A 38 -5.78 6.90 6.68
N ILE A 39 -5.74 6.85 8.01
CA ILE A 39 -4.69 6.16 8.77
C ILE A 39 -5.25 4.85 9.30
N ARG A 40 -4.72 3.75 8.76
CA ARG A 40 -5.02 2.40 9.20
C ARG A 40 -3.97 1.91 10.17
N THR A 41 -4.36 1.00 11.06
CA THR A 41 -3.43 0.39 12.00
C THR A 41 -3.62 -1.11 11.99
N VAL A 42 -2.53 -1.82 11.72
CA VAL A 42 -2.49 -3.29 11.75
C VAL A 42 -1.55 -3.84 12.79
N SER A 43 -1.80 -5.09 13.12
CA SER A 43 -0.82 -5.96 13.76
C SER A 43 0.46 -6.09 12.93
N LYS A 44 1.60 -6.26 13.62
CA LYS A 44 2.92 -6.48 13.02
C LYS A 44 2.97 -7.58 11.95
N GLN A 45 2.20 -8.66 12.13
CA GLN A 45 2.16 -9.77 11.17
C GLN A 45 1.55 -9.34 9.83
N GLU A 46 0.40 -8.66 9.88
CA GLU A 46 -0.29 -8.16 8.68
C GLU A 46 0.53 -7.09 7.99
N PHE A 47 1.13 -6.16 8.75
CA PHE A 47 2.03 -5.16 8.19
C PHE A 47 3.18 -5.81 7.41
N ASN A 48 3.78 -6.87 7.96
CA ASN A 48 4.85 -7.60 7.28
C ASN A 48 4.37 -8.34 6.02
N ASN A 49 3.15 -8.89 6.03
CA ASN A 49 2.56 -9.51 4.85
C ASN A 49 2.33 -8.49 3.73
N ILE A 50 1.68 -7.37 4.06
CA ILE A 50 1.44 -6.24 3.15
C ILE A 50 2.77 -5.73 2.59
N ARG A 51 3.75 -5.48 3.47
CA ARG A 51 5.10 -5.04 3.10
C ARG A 51 5.77 -6.03 2.13
N LYS A 52 5.73 -7.33 2.41
CA LYS A 52 6.35 -8.35 1.55
C LYS A 52 5.67 -8.42 0.17
N GLU A 53 4.35 -8.39 0.14
CA GLU A 53 3.58 -8.43 -1.12
C GLU A 53 3.84 -7.19 -1.98
N LEU A 54 3.88 -6.01 -1.35
CA LEU A 54 4.25 -4.76 -2.02
C LEU A 54 5.69 -4.81 -2.52
N LEU A 55 6.65 -5.20 -1.66
CA LEU A 55 8.07 -5.26 -2.02
C LEU A 55 8.36 -6.23 -3.17
N LYS A 56 7.62 -7.35 -3.24
CA LYS A 56 7.80 -8.40 -4.25
C LYS A 56 7.68 -7.89 -5.68
N ASN A 57 6.75 -6.97 -5.93
CA ASN A 57 6.53 -6.39 -7.25
C ASN A 57 7.11 -4.98 -7.39
N SER A 58 7.63 -4.39 -6.32
CA SER A 58 8.12 -3.03 -6.34
C SER A 58 9.59 -2.91 -6.74
N LYS A 59 9.96 -1.70 -7.11
CA LYS A 59 11.34 -1.28 -7.32
C LYS A 59 11.67 -0.10 -6.43
N LYS A 60 12.78 -0.18 -5.71
CA LYS A 60 13.34 0.95 -4.95
C LYS A 60 13.61 2.13 -5.88
N VAL A 61 12.97 3.26 -5.58
CA VAL A 61 13.13 4.50 -6.34
C VAL A 61 14.08 5.45 -5.63
N ARG A 62 13.88 5.65 -4.32
CA ARG A 62 14.69 6.57 -3.53
C ARG A 62 14.61 6.25 -2.05
N GLU A 63 15.45 6.90 -1.27
CA GLU A 63 15.40 6.86 0.19
C GLU A 63 14.69 8.10 0.73
N TYR A 64 14.14 7.99 1.93
CA TYR A 64 13.57 9.14 2.61
C TYR A 64 14.66 10.13 3.00
N SER A 65 14.50 11.41 2.66
CA SER A 65 15.50 12.44 2.98
C SER A 65 15.59 12.76 4.48
N ASN A 66 14.48 12.63 5.22
CA ASN A 66 14.36 13.05 6.63
C ASN A 66 13.94 11.90 7.57
N SER A 67 13.99 10.65 7.11
CA SER A 67 13.54 9.49 7.90
C SER A 67 14.27 8.23 7.46
N ILE A 68 14.39 7.26 8.36
CA ILE A 68 14.96 5.95 8.03
C ILE A 68 13.89 5.18 7.26
N GLY A 69 14.03 5.09 5.94
CA GLY A 69 13.05 4.41 5.09
C GLY A 69 13.35 4.48 3.60
N THR A 70 12.61 3.70 2.82
CA THR A 70 12.70 3.67 1.35
C THR A 70 11.36 4.02 0.72
N TRP A 71 11.42 4.67 -0.43
CA TRP A 71 10.32 4.79 -1.37
C TRP A 71 10.53 3.78 -2.49
N ASP A 72 9.51 2.98 -2.71
CA ASP A 72 9.44 1.95 -3.71
C ASP A 72 8.24 2.25 -4.64
N GLU A 73 8.39 1.91 -5.92
CA GLU A 73 7.37 2.12 -6.94
C GLU A 73 6.95 0.78 -7.51
N LEU A 74 5.65 0.59 -7.65
CA LEU A 74 5.03 -0.58 -8.25
C LEU A 74 4.99 -0.43 -9.77
N PRO A 75 4.89 -1.55 -10.52
CA PRO A 75 4.89 -1.55 -11.98
C PRO A 75 3.69 -0.82 -12.59
N ASN A 76 2.63 -0.60 -11.80
CA ASN A 76 1.47 0.20 -12.19
C ASN A 76 1.69 1.71 -12.02
N GLY A 77 2.84 2.15 -11.50
CA GLY A 77 3.18 3.54 -11.22
C GLY A 77 2.76 4.05 -9.84
N ASP A 78 2.11 3.23 -9.01
CA ASP A 78 1.83 3.58 -7.62
C ASP A 78 3.11 3.58 -6.80
N LYS A 79 3.20 4.50 -5.83
CA LYS A 79 4.36 4.63 -4.96
C LYS A 79 3.97 4.27 -3.54
N PHE A 80 4.86 3.62 -2.83
CA PHE A 80 4.74 3.47 -1.39
C PHE A 80 6.07 3.69 -0.72
N GLY A 81 6.01 4.16 0.51
CA GLY A 81 7.20 4.40 1.31
C GLY A 81 7.12 3.62 2.60
N ILE A 82 8.15 2.85 2.92
CA ILE A 82 8.27 2.18 4.22
C ILE A 82 9.28 2.97 5.03
N ARG A 83 8.85 3.54 6.15
CA ARG A 83 9.73 4.24 7.08
C ARG A 83 9.60 3.70 8.49
N HIS A 84 10.69 3.79 9.24
CA HIS A 84 10.71 3.46 10.65
C HIS A 84 10.41 4.72 11.48
N SER A 85 9.45 4.64 12.38
CA SER A 85 9.11 5.69 13.34
C SER A 85 9.44 5.24 14.75
N SER A 86 10.18 6.07 15.50
CA SER A 86 10.51 5.80 16.89
C SER A 86 9.29 5.73 17.82
N ARG A 87 8.14 6.29 17.41
CA ARG A 87 6.90 6.33 18.20
C ARG A 87 5.87 5.26 17.82
N HIS A 88 5.88 4.82 16.57
CA HIS A 88 4.81 3.98 15.99
C HIS A 88 5.34 2.72 15.27
N SER A 89 6.59 2.33 15.52
CA SER A 89 7.28 1.28 14.75
C SER A 89 7.28 1.59 13.25
N GLU A 90 7.21 0.58 12.38
CA GLU A 90 7.18 0.80 10.93
C GLU A 90 5.86 1.45 10.47
N ILE A 91 5.98 2.39 9.54
CA ILE A 91 4.87 3.09 8.88
C ILE A 91 5.02 2.86 7.38
N LEU A 92 3.91 2.51 6.75
CA LEU A 92 3.78 2.43 5.30
C LEU A 92 2.97 3.63 4.82
N ASP A 93 3.60 4.50 4.04
CA ASP A 93 2.95 5.59 3.33
C ASP A 93 2.51 5.09 1.96
N CYS A 94 1.21 5.06 1.71
CA CYS A 94 0.67 4.66 0.42
C CYS A 94 0.37 5.90 -0.41
N ASN A 95 0.98 5.98 -1.59
CA ASN A 95 0.75 7.04 -2.56
C ASN A 95 0.30 6.40 -3.89
N ALA A 96 -0.96 5.96 -3.89
CA ALA A 96 -1.63 5.41 -5.06
C ALA A 96 -2.75 6.35 -5.50
N LYS A 97 -2.99 6.46 -6.82
CA LYS A 97 -4.06 7.34 -7.35
C LYS A 97 -5.46 6.98 -6.86
N VAL A 98 -5.67 5.71 -6.53
CA VAL A 98 -6.94 5.13 -6.09
C VAL A 98 -7.16 5.20 -4.58
N LEU A 99 -6.13 5.59 -3.82
CA LEU A 99 -6.19 5.77 -2.38
C LEU A 99 -6.38 7.24 -2.02
N PRO A 100 -7.05 7.53 -0.89
CA PRO A 100 -7.16 8.89 -0.42
C PRO A 100 -5.77 9.47 -0.15
N ARG A 101 -5.65 10.78 -0.34
CA ARG A 101 -4.41 11.51 -0.09
C ARG A 101 -3.97 11.29 1.37
N ASP A 102 -2.66 11.09 1.56
CA ASP A 102 -2.04 10.80 2.87
C ASP A 102 -2.47 9.47 3.52
N PHE A 103 -2.88 8.47 2.72
CA PHE A 103 -3.17 7.14 3.26
C PHE A 103 -1.92 6.49 3.86
N LYS A 104 -2.01 6.09 5.13
CA LYS A 104 -0.89 5.54 5.90
C LYS A 104 -1.34 4.32 6.67
N ILE A 105 -0.46 3.33 6.74
CA ILE A 105 -0.66 2.14 7.56
C ILE A 105 0.40 2.13 8.64
N HIS A 106 -0.05 2.14 9.89
CA HIS A 106 0.81 2.09 11.05
C HIS A 106 0.86 0.66 11.59
N GLN A 107 2.05 0.23 11.97
CA GLN A 107 2.18 -0.98 12.77
C GLN A 107 1.77 -0.71 14.23
N LYS A 108 0.99 -1.62 14.81
CA LYS A 108 0.67 -1.66 16.24
C LYS A 108 1.80 -2.29 17.05
#